data_AF-A0A7S0KQR5-F1
#
_entry.id   AF-A0A7S0KQR5-F1
#
_cell.length_a   1.000
_cell.length_b   1.000
_cell.length_c   1.000
_cell.angle_alpha   90.00
_cell.angle_beta   90.00
_cell.angle_gamma   90.00
#
_symmetry.space_group_name_H-M   'P 1'
#
loop_
_entity.id
_entity.type
_entity.pdbx_description
1 polymer ?
#
loop_
_entity_poly.entity_id
_entity_poly.type
_entity_poly.pdbx_seq_one_letter_code
_entity_poly.pdbx_strand_id
1 'polypeptide(L)'
;GGGSGEAETVSADDARATEVNACVKRIRPGVPLGMVLLDVGLFTGFAPDEDSLADIRVEGKGYVNRVDADDRKVVFYLENTDSSEACVIFQATKMHDVKNLQAATSTVQAYYHPERKGTAVTDSGDIEDISTSPRRGGLFRID
;
A
#
# COMPACT_ATOMS: atom_id res chain seq x y z
N GLY A 1 6.82 21.05 -28.13
CA GLY A 1 5.55 20.79 -27.44
C GLY A 1 5.81 19.71 -26.43
N GLY A 2 5.70 20.02 -25.14
CA GLY A 2 5.81 19.04 -24.07
C GLY A 2 4.45 18.38 -23.87
N GLY A 3 4.37 17.07 -24.08
CA GLY A 3 3.23 16.25 -23.69
C GLY A 3 3.51 15.66 -22.33
N SER A 4 2.71 16.07 -21.35
CA SER A 4 2.62 15.47 -20.02
C SER A 4 2.31 13.97 -20.16
N GLY A 5 3.17 13.12 -19.61
CA GLY A 5 2.85 11.71 -19.43
C GLY A 5 1.85 11.60 -18.29
N GLU A 6 0.58 11.53 -18.63
CA GLU A 6 -0.47 11.09 -17.72
C GLU A 6 -0.24 9.59 -17.50
N ALA A 7 -0.05 9.15 -16.25
CA ALA A 7 0.02 7.73 -15.96
C ALA A 7 -1.34 7.11 -16.35
N GLU A 8 -1.36 6.23 -17.34
CA GLU A 8 -2.56 5.52 -17.73
C GLU A 8 -2.99 4.61 -16.57
N THR A 9 -4.09 4.96 -15.91
CA THR A 9 -4.80 4.06 -15.01
C THR A 9 -5.37 2.92 -15.86
N VAL A 10 -4.96 1.69 -15.58
CA VAL A 10 -5.54 0.51 -16.23
C VAL A 10 -6.10 -0.40 -15.15
N SER A 11 -7.11 -1.18 -15.51
CA SER A 11 -7.73 -2.11 -14.59
C SER A 11 -6.69 -3.08 -14.01
N ALA A 12 -6.85 -3.39 -12.73
CA ALA A 12 -6.15 -4.49 -12.04
C ALA A 12 -6.16 -5.80 -12.85
N ASP A 13 -7.23 -6.02 -13.62
CA ASP A 13 -7.41 -7.21 -14.48
C ASP A 13 -6.31 -7.33 -15.54
N ASP A 14 -5.73 -6.21 -16.00
CA ASP A 14 -4.70 -6.17 -17.04
C ASP A 14 -3.29 -5.91 -16.47
N ALA A 15 -3.18 -5.28 -15.29
CA ALA A 15 -1.91 -5.00 -14.64
C ALA A 15 -1.15 -6.28 -14.24
N ARG A 16 0.15 -6.36 -14.56
CA ARG A 16 1.01 -7.49 -14.10
C ARG A 16 1.63 -7.23 -12.74
N ALA A 17 1.82 -5.97 -12.40
CA ALA A 17 2.27 -5.49 -11.10
C ALA A 17 1.62 -4.14 -10.82
N THR A 18 1.39 -3.85 -9.55
CA THR A 18 0.86 -2.57 -9.09
C THR A 18 1.67 -2.06 -7.90
N GLU A 19 1.76 -0.73 -7.78
CA GLU A 19 2.23 -0.08 -6.56
C GLU A 19 1.03 0.20 -5.66
N VAL A 20 1.11 -0.28 -4.42
CA VAL A 20 0.10 -0.06 -3.40
C VAL A 20 0.58 1.08 -2.51
N ASN A 21 -0.15 2.19 -2.52
CA ASN A 21 0.06 3.33 -1.64
C ASN A 21 -1.04 3.40 -0.58
N ALA A 22 -0.77 2.89 0.63
CA ALA A 22 -1.75 2.83 1.71
C ALA A 22 -1.42 3.88 2.78
N CYS A 23 -2.30 4.89 2.89
CA CYS A 23 -2.14 5.99 3.83
C CYS A 23 -3.08 5.90 5.03
N VAL A 24 -2.55 6.20 6.21
CA VAL A 24 -3.30 6.34 7.46
C VAL A 24 -3.18 7.76 7.95
N LYS A 25 -4.34 8.36 8.24
CA LYS A 25 -4.42 9.67 8.87
C LYS A 25 -5.39 9.67 10.02
N ARG A 26 -4.93 10.19 11.16
CA ARG A 26 -5.78 10.36 12.33
C ARG A 26 -6.72 11.56 12.15
N ILE A 27 -8.02 11.30 12.12
CA ILE A 27 -9.04 12.35 11.90
C ILE A 27 -9.38 13.12 13.18
N ARG A 28 -9.38 12.46 14.35
CA ARG A 28 -9.76 13.08 15.63
C ARG A 28 -8.57 13.20 16.58
N PRO A 29 -8.31 14.39 17.16
CA PRO A 29 -7.35 14.54 18.24
C PRO A 29 -7.86 13.84 19.51
N GLY A 30 -6.97 13.63 20.48
CA GLY A 30 -7.28 12.92 21.73
C GLY A 30 -6.15 11.99 22.16
N VAL A 31 -6.45 11.03 23.04
CA VAL A 31 -5.47 10.07 23.60
C VAL A 31 -4.61 9.45 22.50
N PRO A 32 -3.26 9.46 22.64
CA PRO A 32 -2.34 8.79 21.72
C PRO A 32 -2.79 7.35 21.43
N LEU A 33 -2.70 6.93 20.18
CA LEU A 33 -3.11 5.56 19.79
C LEU A 33 -2.01 4.55 20.09
N GLY A 34 -0.77 5.01 20.27
CA GLY A 34 0.40 4.15 20.37
C GLY A 34 0.68 3.49 19.02
N MET A 35 0.68 2.15 19.01
CA MET A 35 0.88 1.36 17.79
C MET A 35 -0.44 1.18 17.04
N VAL A 36 -0.39 1.31 15.72
CA VAL A 36 -1.51 1.12 14.80
C VAL A 36 -1.20 -0.02 13.85
N LEU A 37 -2.20 -0.87 13.59
CA LEU A 37 -2.12 -1.96 12.63
C LEU A 37 -2.84 -1.51 11.38
N LEU A 38 -2.12 -1.48 10.27
CA LEU A 38 -2.65 -1.23 8.94
C LEU A 38 -2.66 -2.56 8.17
N ASP A 39 -3.84 -3.17 8.06
CA ASP A 39 -4.09 -4.38 7.27
C ASP A 39 -4.53 -3.95 5.86
N VAL A 40 -3.65 -4.12 4.89
CA VAL A 40 -3.86 -3.74 3.49
C VAL A 40 -4.28 -4.98 2.72
N GLY A 41 -5.53 -5.00 2.24
CA GLY A 41 -6.05 -6.08 1.41
C GLY A 41 -5.50 -5.99 -0.02
N LEU A 42 -5.18 -7.15 -0.60
CA LEU A 42 -4.80 -7.28 -1.99
C LEU A 42 -5.93 -7.93 -2.81
N PHE A 43 -5.92 -7.66 -4.11
CA PHE A 43 -6.82 -8.32 -5.04
C PHE A 43 -6.51 -9.82 -5.14
N THR A 44 -7.55 -10.63 -5.29
CA THR A 44 -7.37 -12.07 -5.46
C THR A 44 -6.45 -12.39 -6.64
N GLY A 45 -5.41 -13.19 -6.41
CA GLY A 45 -4.42 -13.51 -7.44
C GLY A 45 -3.22 -12.59 -7.47
N PHE A 46 -3.18 -11.53 -6.64
CA PHE A 46 -1.98 -10.74 -6.39
C PHE A 46 -1.31 -11.18 -5.09
N ALA A 47 0.02 -11.18 -5.08
CA ALA A 47 0.82 -11.37 -3.88
C ALA A 47 1.77 -10.17 -3.69
N PRO A 48 2.11 -9.81 -2.46
CA PRO A 48 3.06 -8.73 -2.22
C PRO A 48 4.46 -9.13 -2.68
N ASP A 49 5.21 -8.18 -3.22
CA ASP A 49 6.61 -8.35 -3.59
C ASP A 49 7.50 -8.30 -2.34
N GLU A 50 8.18 -9.40 -2.03
CA GLU A 50 8.98 -9.56 -0.81
C GLU A 50 10.14 -8.55 -0.73
N ASP A 51 10.78 -8.24 -1.85
CA ASP A 51 11.90 -7.28 -1.91
C ASP A 51 11.41 -5.87 -1.55
N SER A 52 10.25 -5.46 -2.07
CA SER A 52 9.64 -4.16 -1.74
C SER A 52 9.22 -4.06 -0.27
N LEU A 53 8.84 -5.18 0.37
CA LEU A 53 8.52 -5.22 1.80
C LEU A 53 9.77 -5.21 2.68
N ALA A 54 10.87 -5.82 2.24
CA ALA A 54 12.13 -5.84 2.97
C ALA A 54 12.72 -4.42 3.15
N ASP A 55 12.55 -3.57 2.13
CA ASP A 55 13.02 -2.19 2.12
C ASP A 55 11.93 -1.16 2.49
N ILE A 56 10.84 -1.61 3.11
CA ILE A 56 9.68 -0.76 3.38
C ILE A 56 10.03 0.51 4.16
N ARG A 57 9.52 1.65 3.68
CA ARG A 57 9.61 2.94 4.35
C ARG A 57 8.21 3.53 4.51
N VAL A 58 8.10 4.39 5.52
CA VAL A 58 6.90 5.21 5.72
C VAL A 58 7.20 6.59 5.15
N GLU A 59 6.37 7.05 4.23
CA GLU A 59 6.33 8.47 3.88
C GLU A 59 5.52 9.22 4.94
N GLY A 60 6.06 10.32 5.46
CA GLY A 60 5.44 11.09 6.54
C GLY A 60 6.08 10.82 7.91
N LYS A 61 5.29 10.94 8.98
CA LYS A 61 5.78 10.66 10.35
C LYS A 61 5.38 9.26 10.79
N GLY A 62 6.37 8.51 11.23
CA GLY A 62 6.21 7.18 11.79
C GLY A 62 7.29 6.25 11.26
N TYR A 63 7.22 5.00 11.70
CA TYR A 63 8.02 3.92 11.15
C TYR A 63 7.27 2.60 11.24
N VAL A 64 7.63 1.66 10.37
CA VAL A 64 7.18 0.28 10.42
C VAL A 64 8.07 -0.47 11.41
N ASN A 65 7.48 -0.99 12.49
CA ASN A 65 8.17 -1.85 13.44
C ASN A 65 8.19 -3.31 12.96
N ARG A 66 7.14 -3.72 12.25
CA ARG A 66 6.98 -5.08 11.72
C ARG A 66 6.08 -5.08 10.48
N VAL A 67 6.36 -6.02 9.59
CA VAL A 67 5.50 -6.40 8.46
C VAL A 67 5.17 -7.88 8.58
N ASP A 68 3.90 -8.22 8.47
CA ASP A 68 3.45 -9.61 8.25
C ASP A 68 2.71 -9.65 6.91
N ALA A 69 3.05 -10.59 6.03
CA ALA A 69 2.47 -10.70 4.70
C ALA A 69 1.95 -12.12 4.42
N ASP A 70 0.83 -12.20 3.70
CA ASP A 70 0.31 -13.43 3.10
C ASP A 70 -0.16 -13.15 1.66
N ASP A 71 -0.64 -14.20 0.96
CA ASP A 71 -1.09 -14.12 -0.45
C ASP A 71 -2.30 -13.20 -0.68
N ARG A 72 -2.89 -12.61 0.36
CA ARG A 72 -4.12 -11.80 0.27
C ARG A 72 -4.01 -10.45 0.96
N LYS A 73 -3.02 -10.25 1.82
CA LYS A 73 -2.87 -9.01 2.56
C LYS A 73 -1.48 -8.79 3.13
N VAL A 74 -1.21 -7.54 3.45
CA VAL A 74 0.00 -7.11 4.18
C VAL A 74 -0.41 -6.32 5.41
N VAL A 75 0.11 -6.69 6.57
CA VAL A 75 -0.15 -6.04 7.86
C VAL A 75 1.09 -5.28 8.30
N PHE A 76 0.97 -3.95 8.36
CA PHE A 76 2.03 -3.06 8.85
C PHE A 76 1.75 -2.65 10.29
N TYR A 77 2.74 -2.82 11.15
CA TYR A 77 2.74 -2.35 12.53
C TYR A 77 3.40 -0.99 12.58
N LEU A 78 2.59 0.05 12.57
CA LEU A 78 3.03 1.44 12.52
C LEU A 78 3.12 2.04 13.93
N GLU A 79 4.22 2.75 14.19
CA GLU A 79 4.39 3.55 15.39
C GLU A 79 4.52 5.03 15.05
N ASN A 80 4.14 5.89 16.01
CA ASN A 80 4.28 7.35 15.92
C ASN A 80 3.48 8.02 14.78
N THR A 81 2.28 7.50 14.47
CA THR A 81 1.37 8.01 13.42
C THR A 81 0.37 9.07 13.93
N ASP A 82 0.62 9.70 15.09
CA ASP A 82 -0.41 10.42 15.85
C ASP A 82 -0.77 11.83 15.34
N SER A 83 -0.04 12.40 14.36
CA SER A 83 -0.20 13.82 14.00
C SER A 83 -0.09 14.17 12.52
N SER A 84 0.41 13.29 11.66
CA SER A 84 0.43 13.50 10.21
C SER A 84 -0.06 12.25 9.50
N GLU A 85 -0.41 12.42 8.23
CA GLU A 85 -0.56 11.28 7.34
C GLU A 85 0.75 10.48 7.28
N ALA A 86 0.61 9.16 7.26
CA ALA A 86 1.69 8.21 7.16
C ALA A 86 1.29 7.19 6.08
N CYS A 87 2.11 7.05 5.04
CA CYS A 87 1.84 6.16 3.92
C CYS A 87 2.91 5.07 3.84
N VAL A 88 2.48 3.84 3.62
CA VAL A 88 3.36 2.73 3.24
C VAL A 88 3.18 2.47 1.75
N ILE A 89 4.31 2.30 1.07
CA ILE A 89 4.35 2.08 -0.37
C ILE A 89 5.09 0.78 -0.62
N PHE A 90 4.44 -0.16 -1.30
CA PHE A 90 5.02 -1.45 -1.65
C PHE A 90 4.45 -1.96 -2.97
N GLN A 91 5.06 -2.99 -3.55
CA GLN A 91 4.60 -3.55 -4.82
C GLN A 91 3.82 -4.84 -4.60
N ALA A 92 2.85 -5.09 -5.47
CA ALA A 92 2.14 -6.36 -5.55
C ALA A 92 2.16 -6.88 -6.99
N THR A 93 2.44 -8.17 -7.15
CA THR A 93 2.57 -8.83 -8.45
C THR A 93 1.43 -9.81 -8.67
N LYS A 94 0.91 -9.87 -9.89
CA LYS A 94 -0.12 -10.83 -10.29
C LYS A 94 0.50 -12.23 -10.42
N MET A 95 0.10 -13.13 -9.54
CA MET A 95 0.48 -14.54 -9.51
C MET A 95 -0.48 -15.41 -10.34
N HIS A 96 -1.75 -15.02 -10.39
CA HIS A 96 -2.79 -15.74 -11.10
C HIS A 96 -3.71 -14.78 -11.87
N ASP A 97 -4.03 -15.14 -13.12
CA ASP A 97 -5.01 -14.40 -13.92
C ASP A 97 -6.43 -14.67 -13.38
N VAL A 98 -6.95 -13.70 -12.64
CA VAL A 98 -8.32 -13.70 -12.13
C VAL A 98 -9.10 -12.61 -12.87
N LYS A 99 -10.27 -12.97 -13.39
CA LYS A 99 -11.18 -12.04 -14.08
C LYS A 99 -12.25 -11.53 -13.12
N ASN A 100 -12.77 -10.32 -13.37
CA ASN A 100 -13.80 -9.69 -12.55
C ASN A 100 -13.33 -9.53 -11.10
N LEU A 101 -12.13 -8.96 -10.92
CA LEU A 101 -11.56 -8.74 -9.60
C LEU A 101 -12.54 -7.99 -8.71
N GLN A 102 -12.82 -8.58 -7.55
CA GLN A 102 -13.66 -7.96 -6.52
C GLN A 102 -12.85 -6.91 -5.77
N ALA A 103 -13.54 -5.93 -5.19
CA ALA A 103 -12.92 -4.89 -4.39
C ALA A 103 -12.09 -5.47 -3.24
N ALA A 104 -10.89 -4.93 -3.02
CA ALA A 104 -10.05 -5.26 -1.89
C ALA A 104 -10.46 -4.42 -0.67
N THR A 105 -10.51 -5.03 0.51
CA THR A 105 -10.84 -4.33 1.76
C THR A 105 -9.59 -4.18 2.63
N SER A 106 -9.32 -2.96 3.06
CA SER A 106 -8.22 -2.62 3.96
C SER A 106 -8.78 -2.08 5.28
N THR A 107 -8.11 -2.38 6.39
CA THR A 107 -8.51 -1.91 7.71
C THR A 107 -7.36 -1.28 8.47
N VAL A 108 -7.69 -0.32 9.32
CA VAL A 108 -6.75 0.28 10.25
C VAL A 108 -7.32 0.21 11.65
N GLN A 109 -6.51 -0.16 12.64
CA GLN A 109 -6.94 -0.24 14.03
C GLN A 109 -5.81 0.07 15.01
N ALA A 110 -6.12 0.74 16.13
CA ALA A 110 -5.15 0.93 17.19
C ALA A 110 -4.97 -0.37 18.00
N TYR A 111 -3.72 -0.78 18.23
CA TYR A 111 -3.40 -2.06 18.87
C TYR A 111 -3.95 -2.16 20.30
N TYR A 112 -3.80 -1.08 21.08
CA TYR A 112 -4.23 -1.02 22.48
C TYR A 112 -5.67 -0.53 22.66
N HIS A 113 -6.29 -0.04 21.57
CA HIS A 113 -7.63 0.56 21.54
C HIS A 113 -8.39 0.04 20.32
N PRO A 114 -8.73 -1.26 20.25
CA PRO A 114 -9.31 -1.89 19.06
C PRO A 114 -10.70 -1.34 18.67
N GLU A 115 -11.37 -0.63 19.58
CA GLU A 115 -12.59 0.13 19.28
C GLU A 115 -12.33 1.31 18.33
N ARG A 116 -11.07 1.77 18.23
CA ARG A 116 -10.62 2.82 17.32
C ARG A 116 -10.09 2.20 16.04
N LYS A 117 -10.99 2.08 15.07
CA LYS A 117 -10.71 1.46 13.77
C LYS A 117 -11.37 2.20 12.61
N GLY A 118 -10.88 1.92 11.42
CA GLY A 118 -11.42 2.38 10.14
C GLY A 118 -11.30 1.29 9.08
N THR A 119 -12.05 1.47 8.00
CA THR A 119 -12.06 0.55 6.86
C THR A 119 -12.08 1.37 5.58
N ALA A 120 -11.33 0.91 4.59
CA ALA A 120 -11.32 1.42 3.23
C ALA A 120 -11.57 0.26 2.27
N VAL A 121 -12.18 0.56 1.13
CA VAL A 121 -12.43 -0.39 0.05
C VAL A 121 -11.80 0.20 -1.20
N THR A 122 -11.06 -0.63 -1.94
CA THR A 122 -10.39 -0.26 -3.19
C THR A 122 -10.98 -1.10 -4.31
N ASP A 123 -11.53 -0.45 -5.32
CA ASP A 123 -12.08 -1.12 -6.49
C ASP A 123 -10.97 -1.42 -7.51
N SER A 124 -11.17 -2.44 -8.35
CA SER A 124 -10.18 -2.87 -9.35
C SER A 124 -9.89 -1.84 -10.45
N GLY A 125 -10.76 -0.82 -10.59
CA GLY A 125 -10.57 0.31 -11.49
C GLY A 125 -9.70 1.44 -10.94
N ASP A 126 -9.37 1.41 -9.64
CA ASP A 126 -8.57 2.45 -8.97
C ASP A 126 -7.06 2.14 -8.97
N ILE A 127 -6.63 1.16 -9.78
CA ILE A 127 -5.24 0.70 -9.82
C ILE A 127 -4.44 1.45 -10.90
N GLU A 128 -3.24 1.91 -10.53
CA GLU A 128 -2.21 2.32 -11.48
C GLU A 128 -1.35 1.09 -11.85
N ASP A 129 -1.24 0.79 -13.15
CA ASP A 129 -0.34 -0.27 -13.64
C ASP A 129 1.06 0.28 -13.83
N ILE A 130 1.94 -0.20 -12.97
CA ILE A 130 3.36 0.15 -13.01
C ILE A 130 4.15 -0.77 -13.94
N SER A 131 3.54 -1.84 -14.48
CA SER A 131 4.24 -2.81 -15.34
C SER A 131 4.65 -2.24 -16.70
N THR A 132 3.97 -1.19 -17.15
CA THR A 132 4.27 -0.46 -18.40
C THR A 132 5.07 0.82 -18.18
N SER A 133 5.19 1.30 -16.93
CA SER A 133 5.99 2.47 -16.62
C SER A 133 7.48 2.09 -16.68
N PRO A 134 8.28 2.72 -17.58
CA PRO A 134 9.69 2.41 -17.65
C PRO A 134 10.28 2.75 -16.31
N ARG A 135 10.78 1.74 -15.58
CA ARG A 135 11.58 1.94 -14.37
C ARG A 135 12.49 3.12 -14.68
N ARG A 136 12.26 4.28 -14.04
CA ARG A 136 13.33 5.25 -13.86
C ARG A 136 14.30 4.55 -12.93
N GLY A 137 15.05 3.61 -13.52
CA GLY A 137 16.18 2.98 -12.89
C GLY A 137 17.03 4.12 -12.43
N GLY A 138 17.05 4.31 -11.11
CA GLY A 138 18.09 5.06 -10.46
C GLY A 138 19.38 4.51 -11.00
N LEU A 139 20.01 5.29 -11.86
CA LEU A 139 21.34 5.06 -12.32
C LEU A 139 22.23 5.18 -11.07
N PHE A 140 22.42 4.09 -10.33
CA PHE A 140 23.47 4.02 -9.33
C PHE A 140 24.79 4.00 -10.09
N ARG A 141 25.32 5.20 -10.36
CA ARG A 141 26.74 5.36 -10.62
C ARG A 141 27.43 5.33 -9.27
N ILE A 142 28.20 4.28 -9.07
CA ILE A 142 29.35 4.30 -8.16
C ILE A 142 30.56 4.53 -9.07
N ASP A 143 31.44 5.41 -8.59
CA ASP A 143 32.64 6.00 -9.19
C ASP A 143 33.44 5.11 -10.16
#